data_AF-A0A914Z014-F1
#
_entry.id   AF-A0A914Z014-F1
#
_cell.length_a   1.000
_cell.length_b   1.000
_cell.length_c   1.000
_cell.angle_alpha   90.00
_cell.angle_beta   90.00
_cell.angle_gamma   90.00
#
_symmetry.space_group_name_H-M   'P 1'
#
loop_
_entity.id
_entity.type
_entity.pdbx_description
1 polymer ?
#
loop_
_entity_poly.entity_id
_entity_poly.type
_entity_poly.pdbx_seq_one_letter_code
_entity_poly.pdbx_strand_id
1 'polypeptide(L)'
;MLYSQINSPTLVSEQLKSFYERLKDGIRGALIEESIPVLESMNKTFPGDVGCFSPLYLNHMILEPGECCFYAAEELHAYLSGECVECVGNSNNTIRAALTPKFIDRDALIKVLNYRMTNPEFYLVPPQKLELYPNITEYAPDCKDFALHEIKYSATQQDLPDSKIIKLPPLQCGSIMVIIEGNGIYKSDEKIQKSFKRGDIFYIEPEKTIQICAPTFGSLIAFRTFSHETAPSLLRRIG
;
A
#
# COMPACT_ATOMS: atom_id res chain seq x y z
N MET A 1 3.78 24.28 -13.44
CA MET A 1 2.42 23.68 -13.45
C MET A 1 1.57 24.12 -12.27
N LEU A 2 2.03 24.02 -11.02
CA LEU A 2 1.16 24.36 -9.87
C LEU A 2 0.78 25.85 -9.80
N TYR A 3 1.74 26.78 -9.95
CA TYR A 3 1.43 28.23 -9.95
C TYR A 3 0.48 28.66 -11.09
N SER A 4 0.54 28.01 -12.26
CA SER A 4 -0.34 28.35 -13.39
C SER A 4 -1.82 28.02 -13.14
N GLN A 5 -2.15 27.04 -12.29
CA GLN A 5 -3.54 26.67 -12.02
C GLN A 5 -4.33 27.73 -11.24
N ILE A 6 -3.68 28.57 -10.42
CA ILE A 6 -4.36 29.71 -9.74
C ILE A 6 -4.25 30.99 -10.58
N ASN A 7 -3.07 31.23 -11.17
CA ASN A 7 -2.84 32.48 -11.88
C ASN A 7 -3.49 32.50 -13.26
N SER A 8 -3.80 31.33 -13.83
CA SER A 8 -4.43 31.17 -15.14
C SER A 8 -5.17 29.83 -15.24
N PRO A 9 -6.25 29.60 -14.48
CA PRO A 9 -7.03 28.35 -14.55
C PRO A 9 -7.52 28.04 -15.97
N THR A 10 -7.87 29.07 -16.72
CA THR A 10 -8.26 28.96 -18.15
C THR A 10 -7.14 28.35 -18.99
N LEU A 11 -5.88 28.75 -18.73
CA LEU A 11 -4.72 28.21 -19.44
C LEU A 11 -4.56 26.71 -19.17
N VAL A 12 -4.70 26.26 -17.91
CA VAL A 12 -4.61 24.82 -17.59
C VAL A 12 -5.68 24.02 -18.33
N SER A 13 -6.92 24.50 -18.32
CA SER A 13 -8.02 23.87 -19.05
C SER A 13 -7.80 23.82 -20.56
N GLU A 14 -7.29 24.90 -21.17
CA GLU A 14 -6.94 24.95 -22.59
C GLU A 14 -5.81 23.97 -22.95
N GLN A 15 -4.77 23.91 -22.12
CA GLN A 15 -3.66 22.98 -22.32
C GLN A 15 -4.11 21.52 -22.15
N LEU A 16 -4.97 21.24 -21.17
CA LEU A 16 -5.55 19.91 -21.00
C LEU A 16 -6.40 19.53 -22.21
N LYS A 17 -7.23 20.44 -22.72
CA LYS A 17 -8.01 20.19 -23.93
C LYS A 17 -7.11 19.82 -25.11
N SER A 18 -6.07 20.63 -25.37
CA SER A 18 -5.11 20.33 -26.44
C SER A 18 -4.36 19.02 -26.21
N PHE A 19 -4.00 18.72 -24.97
CA PHE A 19 -3.35 17.47 -24.59
C PHE A 19 -4.24 16.26 -24.90
N TYR A 20 -5.50 16.27 -24.48
CA TYR A 20 -6.44 15.17 -24.76
C TYR A 20 -6.81 15.05 -26.24
N GLU A 21 -6.84 16.14 -27.01
CA GLU A 21 -6.98 16.08 -28.47
C GLU A 21 -5.80 15.32 -29.11
N ARG A 22 -4.57 15.62 -28.71
CA ARG A 22 -3.38 14.90 -29.18
C ARG A 22 -3.41 13.41 -28.80
N LEU A 23 -3.88 13.08 -27.60
CA LEU A 23 -4.04 11.67 -27.19
C LEU A 23 -5.05 10.94 -28.09
N LYS A 24 -6.16 11.59 -28.47
CA LYS A 24 -7.16 11.03 -29.40
C LYS A 24 -6.59 10.81 -30.80
N ASP A 25 -5.67 11.67 -31.23
CA ASP A 25 -4.96 11.54 -32.51
C ASP A 25 -3.85 10.46 -32.49
N GLY A 26 -3.70 9.72 -31.39
CA GLY A 26 -2.71 8.63 -31.27
C GLY A 26 -1.33 9.09 -30.79
N ILE A 27 -1.15 10.36 -30.42
CA ILE A 27 0.14 10.86 -29.92
C ILE A 27 0.28 10.44 -28.46
N ARG A 28 1.33 9.67 -28.14
CA ARG A 28 1.62 9.21 -26.76
C ARG A 28 2.78 9.93 -26.10
N GLY A 29 3.85 10.21 -26.85
CA GLY A 29 5.07 10.77 -26.27
C GLY A 29 5.73 9.77 -25.31
N ALA A 30 5.87 10.16 -24.04
CA ALA A 30 6.45 9.31 -22.98
C ALA A 30 5.43 8.41 -22.27
N LEU A 31 4.15 8.47 -22.65
CA LEU A 31 3.09 7.68 -22.02
C LEU A 31 3.04 6.26 -22.60
N ILE A 32 2.77 5.29 -21.73
CA ILE A 32 2.39 3.93 -22.11
C ILE A 32 0.87 3.86 -22.36
N GLU A 33 0.42 2.91 -23.18
CA GLU A 33 -1.01 2.77 -23.54
C GLU A 33 -1.90 2.54 -22.32
N GLU A 34 -1.39 1.84 -21.31
CA GLU A 34 -2.06 1.57 -20.05
C GLU A 34 -2.37 2.85 -19.26
N SER A 35 -1.64 3.95 -19.52
CA SER A 35 -1.88 5.24 -18.86
C SER A 35 -3.06 6.01 -19.47
N ILE A 36 -3.50 5.67 -20.68
CA ILE A 36 -4.54 6.43 -21.38
C ILE A 36 -5.90 6.33 -20.69
N PRO A 37 -6.42 5.14 -20.34
CA PRO A 37 -7.68 5.03 -19.60
C PRO A 37 -7.64 5.74 -18.25
N VAL A 38 -6.48 5.72 -17.59
CA VAL A 38 -6.24 6.39 -16.31
C VAL A 38 -6.33 7.91 -16.45
N LEU A 39 -5.64 8.47 -17.45
CA LEU A 39 -5.73 9.90 -17.79
C LEU A 39 -7.16 10.33 -18.11
N GLU A 40 -7.88 9.56 -18.92
CA GLU A 40 -9.28 9.85 -19.24
C GLU A 40 -10.17 9.84 -17.99
N SER A 41 -9.99 8.86 -17.10
CA SER A 41 -10.69 8.76 -15.82
C SER A 41 -10.37 9.94 -14.89
N MET A 42 -9.10 10.34 -14.82
CA MET A 42 -8.64 11.50 -14.05
C MET A 42 -9.30 12.78 -14.56
N ASN A 43 -9.33 13.02 -15.87
CA ASN A 43 -9.95 14.21 -16.45
C ASN A 43 -11.48 14.23 -16.29
N LYS A 44 -12.13 13.07 -16.32
CA LYS A 44 -13.56 12.96 -16.05
C LYS A 44 -13.88 13.30 -14.58
N THR A 45 -13.02 12.86 -13.66
CA THR A 45 -13.23 13.01 -12.21
C THR A 45 -12.80 14.40 -11.71
N PHE A 46 -11.72 14.94 -12.27
CA PHE A 46 -11.11 16.22 -11.92
C PHE A 46 -10.92 17.10 -13.17
N PRO A 47 -12.01 17.50 -13.84
CA PRO A 47 -11.93 18.28 -15.08
C PRO A 47 -11.22 19.60 -14.86
N GLY A 48 -10.19 19.88 -15.68
CA GLY A 48 -9.40 21.11 -15.59
C GLY A 48 -8.35 21.12 -14.46
N ASP A 49 -8.19 20.02 -13.71
CA ASP A 49 -7.19 19.95 -12.64
C ASP A 49 -5.78 19.68 -13.19
N VAL A 50 -4.79 20.41 -12.69
CA VAL A 50 -3.40 20.31 -13.16
C VAL A 50 -2.79 18.91 -12.95
N GLY A 51 -3.30 18.16 -11.98
CA GLY A 51 -2.88 16.79 -11.72
C GLY A 51 -3.20 15.85 -12.87
N CYS A 52 -4.08 16.22 -13.80
CA CYS A 52 -4.29 15.47 -15.04
C CYS A 52 -3.04 15.39 -15.93
N PHE A 53 -2.00 16.20 -15.67
CA PHE A 53 -0.70 16.06 -16.31
C PHE A 53 0.26 15.11 -15.56
N SER A 54 -0.09 14.61 -14.37
CA SER A 54 0.85 13.88 -13.51
C SER A 54 1.45 12.62 -14.14
N PRO A 55 0.73 11.83 -14.97
CA PRO A 55 1.34 10.67 -15.64
C PRO A 55 2.44 11.03 -16.65
N LEU A 56 2.61 12.30 -17.02
CA LEU A 56 3.73 12.74 -17.87
C LEU A 56 5.06 12.83 -17.12
N TYR A 57 5.03 12.90 -15.78
CA TYR A 57 6.22 13.13 -14.96
C TYR A 57 6.29 12.28 -13.68
N LEU A 58 5.27 11.48 -13.39
CA LEU A 58 5.29 10.45 -12.35
C LEU A 58 5.22 9.07 -13.01
N ASN A 59 5.85 8.09 -12.36
CA ASN A 59 5.75 6.71 -12.77
C ASN A 59 4.30 6.22 -12.65
N HIS A 60 3.73 5.68 -13.72
CA HIS A 60 2.48 4.94 -13.66
C HIS A 60 2.78 3.47 -13.34
N MET A 61 2.53 3.08 -12.11
CA MET A 61 2.77 1.72 -11.61
C MET A 61 1.47 0.94 -11.52
N ILE A 62 1.47 -0.26 -12.11
CA ILE A 62 0.40 -1.25 -12.00
C ILE A 62 0.97 -2.40 -11.20
N LEU A 63 0.40 -2.68 -10.02
CA LEU A 63 0.85 -3.74 -9.13
C LEU A 63 -0.08 -4.94 -9.26
N GLU A 64 0.52 -6.11 -9.49
CA GLU A 64 -0.19 -7.38 -9.48
C GLU A 64 -0.46 -7.85 -8.04
N PRO A 65 -1.46 -8.73 -7.80
CA PRO A 65 -1.72 -9.27 -6.47
C PRO A 65 -0.49 -9.95 -5.86
N GLY A 66 -0.02 -9.42 -4.74
CA GLY A 66 1.20 -9.87 -4.05
C GLY A 66 2.43 -9.02 -4.34
N GLU A 67 2.35 -8.04 -5.24
CA GLU A 67 3.40 -7.03 -5.36
C GLU A 67 3.24 -5.95 -4.29
N CYS A 68 4.38 -5.41 -3.85
CA CYS A 68 4.44 -4.39 -2.82
C CYS A 68 5.31 -3.24 -3.31
N CYS A 69 4.90 -2.02 -2.98
CA CYS A 69 5.71 -0.83 -3.20
C CYS A 69 5.82 0.00 -1.92
N PHE A 70 6.87 0.80 -1.83
CA PHE A 70 7.12 1.69 -0.70
C PHE A 70 7.55 3.06 -1.21
N TYR A 71 6.94 4.11 -0.66
CA TYR A 71 7.32 5.50 -0.91
C TYR A 71 7.76 6.12 0.40
N ALA A 72 8.92 6.77 0.38
CA ALA A 72 9.45 7.47 1.54
C ALA A 72 8.74 8.82 1.72
N ALA A 73 9.08 9.52 2.81
CA ALA A 73 8.70 10.92 2.95
C ALA A 73 9.22 11.74 1.74
N GLU A 74 8.56 12.86 1.46
CA GLU A 74 8.97 13.83 0.42
C GLU A 74 8.80 13.36 -1.03
N GLU A 75 8.08 12.25 -1.24
CA GLU A 75 7.76 11.70 -2.57
C GLU A 75 6.29 11.89 -2.95
N LEU A 76 6.07 12.34 -4.19
CA LEU A 76 4.72 12.54 -4.71
C LEU A 76 4.17 11.24 -5.29
N HIS A 77 3.02 10.80 -4.79
CA HIS A 77 2.32 9.61 -5.26
C HIS A 77 0.80 9.80 -5.18
N ALA A 78 0.07 8.97 -5.91
CA ALA A 78 -1.39 8.91 -5.85
C ALA A 78 -1.87 7.49 -6.18
N TYR A 79 -2.81 6.97 -5.39
CA TYR A 79 -3.52 5.75 -5.74
C TYR A 79 -4.68 6.08 -6.68
N LEU A 80 -4.77 5.34 -7.79
CA LEU A 80 -5.72 5.64 -8.87
C LEU A 80 -6.91 4.69 -8.87
N SER A 81 -6.66 3.39 -8.67
CA SER A 81 -7.69 2.35 -8.60
C SER A 81 -7.14 1.06 -8.00
N GLY A 82 -8.04 0.18 -7.52
CA GLY A 82 -7.70 -1.15 -7.01
C GLY A 82 -7.94 -1.31 -5.52
N GLU A 83 -7.61 -2.50 -5.01
CA GLU A 83 -7.65 -2.84 -3.58
C GLU A 83 -6.22 -3.14 -3.12
N CYS A 84 -5.80 -2.57 -2.00
CA CYS A 84 -4.49 -2.84 -1.42
C CYS A 84 -4.56 -2.85 0.11
N VAL A 85 -3.55 -3.46 0.74
CA VAL A 85 -3.28 -3.30 2.17
C VAL A 85 -2.22 -2.22 2.32
N GLU A 86 -2.56 -1.15 3.02
CA GLU A 86 -1.66 -0.04 3.26
C GLU A 86 -1.12 -0.05 4.70
N CYS A 87 0.20 0.05 4.83
CA CYS A 87 0.88 0.33 6.09
C CYS A 87 1.43 1.75 6.04
N VAL A 88 1.08 2.58 7.02
CA VAL A 88 1.53 3.96 7.12
C VAL A 88 2.13 4.17 8.50
N GLY A 89 3.21 4.94 8.59
CA GLY A 89 3.71 5.42 9.88
C GLY A 89 2.65 6.22 10.63
N ASN A 90 2.82 6.39 11.94
CA ASN A 90 1.88 7.12 12.79
C ASN A 90 1.96 8.64 12.58
N SER A 91 1.64 9.11 11.38
CA SER A 91 1.60 10.51 10.98
C SER A 91 0.38 10.75 10.10
N ASN A 92 -0.31 11.86 10.35
CA ASN A 92 -1.42 12.32 9.51
C ASN A 92 -1.03 13.57 8.70
N ASN A 93 0.27 13.87 8.59
CA ASN A 93 0.76 14.98 7.80
C ASN A 93 0.65 14.64 6.31
N THR A 94 -0.24 15.34 5.60
CA THR A 94 -0.41 15.18 4.15
C THR A 94 -0.37 16.55 3.48
N ILE A 95 0.63 16.76 2.62
CA ILE A 95 0.65 17.88 1.68
C ILE A 95 0.11 17.38 0.35
N ARG A 96 -0.93 18.04 -0.17
CA ARG A 96 -1.58 17.67 -1.43
C ARG A 96 -0.94 18.44 -2.58
N ALA A 97 -0.89 17.83 -3.76
CA ALA A 97 -0.38 18.48 -4.97
C ALA A 97 -1.47 18.88 -5.96
N ALA A 98 -2.46 18.01 -6.18
CA ALA A 98 -3.48 18.16 -7.21
C ALA A 98 -4.60 17.13 -6.98
N LEU A 99 -5.54 17.00 -7.94
CA LEU A 99 -6.62 15.99 -7.96
C LEU A 99 -7.46 16.01 -6.68
N THR A 100 -7.76 17.20 -6.17
CA THR A 100 -8.46 17.34 -4.90
C THR A 100 -9.21 18.67 -4.84
N PRO A 101 -10.41 18.71 -4.24
CA PRO A 101 -11.08 19.96 -3.91
C PRO A 101 -10.53 20.59 -2.61
N LYS A 102 -9.66 19.89 -1.87
CA LYS A 102 -9.11 20.36 -0.59
C LYS A 102 -7.98 21.36 -0.80
N PHE A 103 -7.59 22.05 0.27
CA PHE A 103 -6.47 22.99 0.27
C PHE A 103 -5.15 22.32 -0.18
N ILE A 104 -4.38 23.07 -0.97
CA ILE A 104 -3.07 22.70 -1.52
C ILE A 104 -2.08 23.77 -1.05
N ASP A 105 -1.18 23.40 -0.15
CA ASP A 105 -0.06 24.26 0.27
C ASP A 105 1.10 24.10 -0.72
N ARG A 106 1.16 24.99 -1.70
CA ARG A 106 2.11 24.88 -2.81
C ARG A 106 3.53 25.23 -2.41
N ASP A 107 3.69 26.24 -1.57
CA ASP A 107 5.00 26.69 -1.14
C ASP A 107 5.63 25.62 -0.23
N ALA A 108 4.83 25.01 0.65
CA ALA A 108 5.28 23.85 1.42
C ALA A 108 5.60 22.67 0.50
N LEU A 109 4.72 22.33 -0.45
CA LEU A 109 4.94 21.22 -1.38
C LEU A 109 6.26 21.36 -2.15
N ILE A 110 6.49 22.52 -2.78
CA ILE A 110 7.70 22.77 -3.57
C ILE A 110 8.95 22.70 -2.68
N LYS A 111 8.83 23.12 -1.42
CA LYS A 111 9.94 23.10 -0.47
C LYS A 111 10.28 21.69 0.03
N VAL A 112 9.29 20.82 0.21
CA VAL A 112 9.50 19.49 0.79
C VAL A 112 9.84 18.41 -0.23
N LEU A 113 9.42 18.54 -1.49
CA LEU A 113 9.66 17.49 -2.48
C LEU A 113 11.16 17.25 -2.69
N ASN A 114 11.57 15.98 -2.70
CA ASN A 114 12.98 15.62 -2.93
C ASN A 114 13.37 15.62 -4.43
N TYR A 115 12.39 15.68 -5.34
CA TYR A 115 12.55 15.68 -6.79
C TYR A 115 13.40 14.52 -7.37
N ARG A 116 13.52 13.42 -6.63
CA ARG A 116 14.28 12.25 -7.08
C ARG A 116 13.55 11.59 -8.25
N MET A 117 14.28 11.41 -9.35
CA MET A 117 13.79 10.70 -10.53
C MET A 117 14.35 9.28 -10.52
N THR A 118 13.47 8.28 -10.51
CA THR A 118 13.83 6.86 -10.55
C THR A 118 12.93 6.11 -11.50
N ASN A 119 13.38 4.93 -11.94
CA ASN A 119 12.50 3.99 -12.61
C ASN A 119 11.49 3.39 -11.60
N PRO A 120 10.34 2.85 -12.08
CA PRO A 120 9.34 2.21 -11.23
C PRO A 120 9.89 1.13 -10.28
N GLU A 121 10.88 0.34 -10.73
CA GLU A 121 11.43 -0.79 -9.97
C GLU A 121 12.11 -0.36 -8.66
N PHE A 122 12.54 0.91 -8.58
CA PHE A 122 13.11 1.47 -7.36
C PHE A 122 12.13 1.42 -6.18
N TYR A 123 10.83 1.50 -6.46
CA TYR A 123 9.79 1.54 -5.44
C TYR A 123 9.31 0.15 -5.03
N LEU A 124 9.68 -0.91 -5.76
CA LEU A 124 9.24 -2.27 -5.46
C LEU A 124 9.95 -2.81 -4.22
N VAL A 125 9.17 -3.37 -3.29
CA VAL A 125 9.70 -4.08 -2.12
C VAL A 125 9.74 -5.56 -2.46
N PRO A 126 10.93 -6.16 -2.62
CA PRO A 126 11.04 -7.56 -3.02
C PRO A 126 10.48 -8.47 -1.92
N PRO A 127 9.69 -9.50 -2.29
CA PRO A 127 9.19 -10.48 -1.33
C PRO A 127 10.33 -11.36 -0.79
N GLN A 128 10.43 -11.50 0.52
CA GLN A 128 11.36 -12.39 1.18
C GLN A 128 10.63 -13.59 1.80
N LYS A 129 10.88 -14.80 1.32
CA LYS A 129 10.34 -16.01 1.95
C LYS A 129 11.09 -16.33 3.24
N LEU A 130 10.35 -16.64 4.30
CA LEU A 130 10.93 -17.07 5.57
C LEU A 130 11.13 -18.59 5.58
N GLU A 131 12.38 -19.04 5.68
CA GLU A 131 12.74 -20.48 5.58
C GLU A 131 12.01 -21.36 6.61
N LEU A 132 11.90 -20.89 7.86
CA LEU A 132 11.22 -21.61 8.93
C LEU A 132 9.69 -21.47 8.90
N TYR A 133 9.17 -20.59 8.03
CA TYR A 133 7.76 -20.24 7.94
C TYR A 133 7.31 -20.19 6.46
N PRO A 134 7.16 -21.34 5.79
CA PRO A 134 6.99 -21.43 4.34
C PRO A 134 5.71 -20.76 3.79
N ASN A 135 4.71 -20.56 4.64
CA ASN A 135 3.47 -19.86 4.30
C ASN A 135 3.54 -18.35 4.46
N ILE A 136 4.71 -17.81 4.82
CA ILE A 136 4.90 -16.40 5.11
C ILE A 136 5.89 -15.80 4.10
N THR A 137 5.44 -14.73 3.46
CA THR A 137 6.28 -13.81 2.69
C THR A 137 6.43 -12.53 3.51
N GLU A 138 7.64 -12.05 3.70
CA GLU A 138 7.93 -10.78 4.35
C GLU A 138 8.21 -9.70 3.30
N TYR A 139 7.61 -8.52 3.49
CA TYR A 139 7.93 -7.29 2.80
C TYR A 139 8.50 -6.32 3.85
N ALA A 140 9.80 -6.04 3.74
CA ALA A 140 10.55 -5.20 4.66
C ALA A 140 11.14 -4.01 3.89
N PRO A 141 10.39 -2.90 3.73
CA PRO A 141 10.95 -1.67 3.18
C PRO A 141 12.06 -1.13 4.07
N ASP A 142 12.91 -0.25 3.52
CA ASP A 142 13.96 0.43 4.28
C ASP A 142 13.37 1.55 5.17
N CYS A 143 12.55 1.15 6.15
CA CYS A 143 12.00 1.99 7.19
C CYS A 143 11.92 1.21 8.52
N LYS A 144 11.75 1.94 9.63
CA LYS A 144 11.62 1.34 10.97
C LYS A 144 10.17 1.20 11.40
N ASP A 145 9.30 2.02 10.81
CA ASP A 145 7.91 2.18 11.19
C ASP A 145 7.12 0.88 11.05
N PHE A 146 7.33 0.12 9.98
CA PHE A 146 6.56 -1.09 9.71
C PHE A 146 7.27 -2.09 8.80
N ALA A 147 6.98 -3.36 9.03
CA ALA A 147 7.18 -4.46 8.10
C ALA A 147 5.87 -5.26 7.96
N LEU A 148 5.74 -6.02 6.89
CA LEU A 148 4.52 -6.73 6.55
C LEU A 148 4.78 -8.20 6.28
N HIS A 149 4.08 -9.07 6.99
CA HIS A 149 3.96 -10.48 6.65
C HIS A 149 2.69 -10.71 5.84
N GLU A 150 2.81 -11.27 4.64
CA GLU A 150 1.73 -11.93 3.92
C GLU A 150 1.70 -13.40 4.33
N ILE A 151 0.59 -13.83 4.94
CA ILE A 151 0.31 -15.21 5.27
C ILE A 151 -0.61 -15.76 4.19
N LYS A 152 -0.10 -16.71 3.40
CA LYS A 152 -0.83 -17.30 2.28
C LYS A 152 -0.86 -18.81 2.34
N TYR A 153 -2.05 -19.37 2.16
CA TYR A 153 -2.27 -20.80 2.04
C TYR A 153 -3.39 -21.08 1.04
N SER A 154 -3.21 -22.13 0.25
CA SER A 154 -4.23 -22.66 -0.65
C SER A 154 -4.20 -24.17 -0.51
N ALA A 155 -5.35 -24.76 -0.20
CA ALA A 155 -5.46 -26.21 -0.04
C ALA A 155 -5.09 -26.91 -1.35
N THR A 156 -4.25 -27.94 -1.24
CA THR A 156 -3.86 -28.80 -2.35
C THR A 156 -4.40 -30.21 -2.13
N GLN A 157 -4.54 -31.00 -3.20
CA GLN A 157 -5.00 -32.40 -3.10
C GLN A 157 -4.09 -33.30 -2.23
N GLN A 158 -2.90 -32.82 -1.86
CA GLN A 158 -1.93 -33.52 -1.01
C GLN A 158 -2.05 -33.15 0.47
N ASP A 159 -2.84 -32.14 0.83
CA ASP A 159 -3.06 -31.82 2.23
C ASP A 159 -3.94 -32.91 2.87
N LEU A 160 -3.40 -33.53 3.92
CA LEU A 160 -4.01 -34.58 4.75
C LEU A 160 -5.43 -34.16 5.24
N PRO A 161 -6.29 -35.11 5.65
CA PRO A 161 -7.69 -34.83 6.02
C PRO A 161 -7.87 -33.89 7.24
N ASP A 162 -6.79 -33.49 7.90
CA ASP A 162 -6.78 -32.59 9.04
C ASP A 162 -6.35 -31.17 8.63
N SER A 163 -6.96 -30.15 9.25
CA SER A 163 -6.68 -28.73 9.00
C SER A 163 -5.17 -28.42 8.92
N LYS A 164 -4.75 -27.60 7.95
CA LYS A 164 -3.37 -27.14 7.86
C LYS A 164 -3.04 -26.22 9.03
N ILE A 165 -1.98 -26.54 9.77
CA ILE A 165 -1.46 -25.67 10.82
C ILE A 165 -0.36 -24.78 10.23
N ILE A 166 -0.61 -23.47 10.22
CA ILE A 166 0.34 -22.45 9.82
C ILE A 166 0.87 -21.79 11.08
N LYS A 167 2.18 -21.87 11.30
CA LYS A 167 2.84 -21.22 12.43
C LYS A 167 3.29 -19.83 12.00
N LEU A 168 3.12 -18.84 12.88
CA LEU A 168 3.65 -17.50 12.68
C LEU A 168 4.93 -17.32 13.52
N PRO A 169 5.91 -16.52 13.05
CA PRO A 169 7.07 -16.16 13.87
C PRO A 169 6.63 -15.38 15.11
N PRO A 170 7.12 -15.74 16.31
CA PRO A 170 6.95 -14.87 17.48
C PRO A 170 7.73 -13.57 17.23
N LEU A 171 7.12 -12.44 17.59
CA LEU A 171 7.73 -11.12 17.42
C LEU A 171 7.98 -10.48 18.77
N GLN A 172 9.05 -9.71 18.90
CA GLN A 172 9.39 -8.98 20.13
C GLN A 172 8.52 -7.73 20.37
N CYS A 173 7.59 -7.45 19.46
CA CYS A 173 6.70 -6.30 19.47
C CYS A 173 5.24 -6.73 19.28
N GLY A 174 4.31 -5.82 19.59
CA GLY A 174 2.91 -5.99 19.23
C GLY A 174 2.75 -6.00 17.71
N SER A 175 1.74 -6.71 17.23
CA SER A 175 1.44 -6.79 15.79
C SER A 175 -0.06 -6.86 15.55
N ILE A 176 -0.50 -6.40 14.38
CA ILE A 176 -1.90 -6.42 13.97
C ILE A 176 -2.01 -7.30 12.73
N MET A 177 -2.92 -8.26 12.76
CA MET A 177 -3.21 -9.16 11.65
C MET A 177 -4.63 -8.95 11.13
N VAL A 178 -4.79 -8.83 9.82
CA VAL A 178 -6.08 -8.66 9.13
C VAL A 178 -6.31 -9.85 8.21
N ILE A 179 -7.51 -10.43 8.25
CA ILE A 179 -7.92 -11.52 7.36
C ILE A 179 -8.57 -10.94 6.11
N ILE A 180 -7.92 -11.11 4.95
CA ILE A 180 -8.43 -10.62 3.65
C ILE A 180 -9.27 -11.68 2.94
N GLU A 181 -8.90 -12.95 3.09
CA GLU A 181 -9.60 -14.06 2.47
C GLU A 181 -9.60 -15.28 3.38
N GLY A 182 -10.67 -16.07 3.31
CA GLY A 182 -10.80 -17.33 4.03
C GLY A 182 -11.41 -17.23 5.42
N ASN A 183 -11.37 -18.35 6.12
CA ASN A 183 -11.82 -18.53 7.49
C ASN A 183 -10.94 -19.58 8.16
N GLY A 184 -11.03 -19.71 9.47
CA GLY A 184 -10.23 -20.70 10.19
C GLY A 184 -10.28 -20.49 11.69
N ILE A 185 -9.30 -21.08 12.37
CA ILE A 185 -9.16 -20.97 13.82
C ILE A 185 -7.80 -20.37 14.13
N TYR A 186 -7.81 -19.26 14.86
CA TYR A 186 -6.64 -18.63 15.47
C TYR A 186 -6.40 -19.24 16.85
N LYS A 187 -5.17 -19.71 17.09
CA LYS A 187 -4.71 -20.23 18.39
C LYS A 187 -3.52 -19.43 18.89
N SER A 188 -3.58 -19.02 20.16
CA SER A 188 -2.47 -18.33 20.86
C SER A 188 -2.11 -19.09 22.14
N ASP A 189 -0.83 -19.44 22.28
CA ASP A 189 -0.23 -20.18 23.40
C ASP A 189 -1.05 -21.40 23.88
N GLU A 190 -1.76 -22.07 22.95
CA GLU A 190 -2.67 -23.21 23.22
C GLU A 190 -3.84 -22.95 24.19
N LYS A 191 -3.95 -21.73 24.72
CA LYS A 191 -4.98 -21.33 25.70
C LYS A 191 -6.16 -20.60 25.07
N ILE A 192 -5.90 -19.83 24.01
CA ILE A 192 -6.92 -19.04 23.33
C ILE A 192 -7.20 -19.67 21.98
N GLN A 193 -8.47 -19.98 21.72
CA GLN A 193 -8.95 -20.46 20.43
C GLN A 193 -10.12 -19.60 19.97
N LYS A 194 -9.99 -18.97 18.80
CA LYS A 194 -11.06 -18.14 18.21
C LYS A 194 -11.23 -18.49 16.73
N SER A 195 -12.47 -18.67 16.30
CA SER A 195 -12.79 -18.73 14.87
C SER A 195 -12.63 -17.34 14.26
N PHE A 196 -12.20 -17.30 13.00
CA PHE A 196 -12.13 -16.06 12.22
C PHE A 196 -12.71 -16.25 10.82
N LYS A 197 -13.06 -15.13 10.19
CA LYS A 197 -13.49 -15.02 8.79
C LYS A 197 -12.88 -13.76 8.15
N ARG A 198 -13.06 -13.60 6.83
CA ARG A 198 -12.73 -12.37 6.09
C ARG A 198 -13.24 -11.13 6.83
N GLY A 199 -12.36 -10.15 6.99
CA GLY A 199 -12.61 -8.87 7.65
C GLY A 199 -12.25 -8.85 9.14
N ASP A 200 -11.98 -10.00 9.77
CA ASP A 200 -11.57 -10.02 11.18
C ASP A 200 -10.15 -9.48 11.36
N ILE A 201 -9.92 -8.81 12.50
CA ILE A 201 -8.65 -8.18 12.88
C ILE A 201 -8.22 -8.70 14.25
N PHE A 202 -6.94 -9.07 14.37
CA PHE A 202 -6.33 -9.57 15.60
C PHE A 202 -5.17 -8.69 16.02
N TYR A 203 -5.21 -8.20 17.26
CA TYR A 203 -4.00 -7.76 17.93
C TYR A 203 -3.29 -8.97 18.54
N ILE A 204 -1.98 -9.07 18.29
CA ILE A 204 -1.11 -10.13 18.80
C ILE A 204 -0.05 -9.47 19.67
N GLU A 205 -0.03 -9.87 20.94
CA GLU A 205 0.96 -9.38 21.92
C GLU A 205 2.38 -9.86 21.59
N PRO A 206 3.41 -9.13 22.07
CA PRO A 206 4.79 -9.59 21.97
C PRO A 206 4.99 -11.02 22.49
N GLU A 207 5.90 -11.73 21.84
CA GLU A 207 6.41 -13.07 22.19
C GLU A 207 5.37 -14.20 22.16
N LYS A 208 4.13 -13.91 21.77
CA LYS A 208 3.08 -14.92 21.63
C LYS A 208 3.35 -15.86 20.46
N THR A 209 3.14 -17.15 20.71
CA THR A 209 3.20 -18.17 19.65
C THR A 209 1.82 -18.32 19.04
N ILE A 210 1.71 -18.00 17.76
CA ILE A 210 0.45 -18.04 17.02
C ILE A 210 0.44 -19.20 16.03
N GLN A 211 -0.69 -19.90 16.01
CA GLN A 211 -1.02 -20.91 15.02
C GLN A 211 -2.36 -20.61 14.37
N ILE A 212 -2.41 -20.69 13.05
CA ILE A 212 -3.65 -20.63 12.27
C ILE A 212 -3.96 -22.03 11.78
N CYS A 213 -5.11 -22.56 12.18
CA CYS A 213 -5.68 -23.77 11.60
C CYS A 213 -6.56 -23.36 10.42
N ALA A 214 -6.02 -23.47 9.21
CA ALA A 214 -6.76 -23.22 7.97
C ALA A 214 -7.61 -24.45 7.61
N PRO A 215 -8.82 -24.26 7.05
CA PRO A 215 -9.68 -25.35 6.61
C PRO A 215 -9.00 -26.18 5.52
N THR A 216 -9.41 -27.45 5.41
CA THR A 216 -8.92 -28.41 4.41
C THR A 216 -9.35 -28.08 2.98
N PHE A 217 -10.28 -27.13 2.81
CA PHE A 217 -10.73 -26.62 1.52
C PHE A 217 -10.66 -25.09 1.50
N GLY A 218 -10.24 -24.53 0.37
CA GLY A 218 -10.18 -23.08 0.15
C GLY A 218 -8.78 -22.47 0.32
N SER A 219 -8.77 -21.16 0.44
CA SER A 219 -7.58 -20.32 0.56
C SER A 219 -7.67 -19.41 1.78
N LEU A 220 -6.51 -19.03 2.27
CA LEU A 220 -6.32 -18.06 3.33
C LEU A 220 -5.34 -17.00 2.82
N ILE A 221 -5.75 -15.75 2.93
CA ILE A 221 -4.86 -14.58 2.77
C ILE A 221 -5.06 -13.71 3.99
N ALA A 222 -3.97 -13.49 4.72
CA ALA A 222 -3.94 -12.57 5.84
C ALA A 222 -2.66 -11.74 5.79
N PHE A 223 -2.73 -10.52 6.31
CA PHE A 223 -1.57 -9.64 6.43
C PHE A 223 -1.33 -9.27 7.87
N ARG A 224 -0.10 -9.41 8.34
CA ARG A 224 0.33 -9.03 9.69
C ARG A 224 1.37 -7.94 9.63
N THR A 225 1.04 -6.77 10.13
CA THR A 225 1.96 -5.63 10.25
C THR A 225 2.54 -5.54 11.65
N PHE A 226 3.78 -5.10 11.75
CA PHE A 226 4.52 -4.92 13.00
C PHE A 226 5.62 -3.88 12.82
N SER A 227 6.07 -3.29 13.92
CA SER A 227 7.11 -2.27 13.94
C SER A 227 8.31 -2.74 14.74
N HIS A 228 9.51 -2.43 14.26
CA HIS A 228 10.73 -2.61 15.04
C HIS A 228 11.03 -1.40 15.93
N GLU A 229 10.24 -0.32 15.84
CA GLU A 229 10.39 0.80 16.75
C GLU A 229 9.97 0.42 18.16
N THR A 230 10.82 0.79 19.11
CA THR A 230 10.42 0.83 20.50
C THR A 230 9.56 2.07 20.67
N ALA A 231 8.29 1.90 21.03
CA ALA A 231 7.40 3.02 21.32
C ALA A 231 8.10 4.00 22.28
N PRO A 232 8.04 5.32 22.06
CA PRO A 232 8.56 6.28 23.03
C PRO A 232 7.94 5.96 24.38
N SER A 233 8.76 5.60 25.36
CA SER A 233 8.31 5.21 26.69
C SER A 233 7.27 6.23 27.17
N LEU A 234 6.03 5.78 27.40
CA LEU A 234 4.93 6.61 27.94
C LEU A 234 5.31 7.34 29.25
N LEU A 235 6.42 6.93 29.88
CA LEU A 235 7.06 7.58 31.02
C LEU A 235 7.56 9.02 30.77
N ARG A 236 7.71 9.49 29.52
CA ARG A 236 8.17 10.87 29.25
C ARG A 236 7.07 11.94 29.20
N ARG A 237 5.80 11.58 29.40
CA ARG A 237 4.67 12.54 29.41
C ARG A 237 4.10 12.85 30.80
N ILE A 238 4.78 12.42 31.86
CA ILE A 238 4.45 12.79 33.25
C ILE A 238 5.72 13.35 33.89
N GLY A 239 5.97 14.63 33.63
CA GLY A 239 7.10 15.40 34.18
C GLY A 239 6.83 16.88 34.01
#